data_AF-X0WWT6-F1
#
_entry.id   AF-X0WWT6-F1
#
_cell.length_a   1.000
_cell.length_b   1.000
_cell.length_c   1.000
_cell.angle_alpha   90.00
_cell.angle_beta   90.00
_cell.angle_gamma   90.00
#
_symmetry.space_group_name_H-M   'P 1'
#
loop_
_entity.id
_entity.type
_entity.pdbx_description
1 polymer ?
#
loop_
_entity_poly.entity_id
_entity_poly.type
_entity_poly.pdbx_seq_one_letter_code
_entity_poly.pdbx_strand_id
1 'polypeptide(L)'
;VVGMEINRMDIYKKELDFLISTSYGPGRYDKKYEQEGIDYPYSYVRWTETRNMEEYLKLIAEKKINIKPLIEREYKVEEAYLAYDELKVANNKPLIVLLKYDQERENRILRKIKVQSKVIKKEGRINIAVIGAGQFAKGMHLPNLLKLRDYYNLFAVTSKTGSNAKSTANKFGARYAATDYNEILEDKNIDVVIITTRHNLHAQMAIEALKGGKAVFLEKPMALNKKELDELVKAINETKKPFMVGFNRRFSKYAREVKKHI
;
A
#
# COMPACT_ATOMS: atom_id res chain seq x y z
N VAL A 1 -25.14 54.97 20.16
CA VAL A 1 -24.46 53.67 19.94
C VAL A 1 -23.05 53.82 20.54
N VAL A 2 -22.86 53.81 21.85
CA VAL A 2 -22.74 52.64 22.76
C VAL A 2 -22.07 51.46 22.06
N GLY A 3 -20.81 51.18 22.43
CA GLY A 3 -20.25 49.84 22.36
C GLY A 3 -19.29 49.49 21.21
N MET A 4 -18.57 50.42 20.59
CA MET A 4 -17.39 50.02 19.79
C MET A 4 -16.12 50.27 20.60
N GLU A 5 -15.64 49.24 21.29
CA GLU A 5 -14.28 49.15 21.86
C GLU A 5 -13.21 49.04 20.76
N ILE A 6 -13.36 49.78 19.66
CA ILE A 6 -12.44 49.70 18.53
C ILE A 6 -11.45 50.87 18.66
N ASN A 7 -10.22 50.52 19.04
CA ASN A 7 -9.14 51.47 19.17
C ASN A 7 -8.70 51.95 17.77
N ARG A 8 -9.01 53.20 17.44
CA ARG A 8 -8.71 53.80 16.12
C ARG A 8 -7.23 53.70 15.74
N MET A 9 -6.31 53.66 16.69
CA MET A 9 -4.87 53.50 16.43
C MET A 9 -4.54 52.17 15.75
N ASP A 10 -5.29 51.10 16.04
CA ASP A 10 -5.07 49.81 15.40
C ASP A 10 -5.45 49.83 13.91
N ILE A 11 -6.38 50.71 13.51
CA ILE A 11 -6.78 50.91 12.11
C ILE A 11 -5.69 51.67 11.32
N TYR A 12 -4.87 52.47 11.99
CA TYR A 12 -3.78 53.24 11.37
C TYR A 12 -2.43 52.51 11.32
N LYS A 13 -2.32 51.33 11.95
CA LYS A 13 -1.12 50.49 11.81
C LYS A 13 -1.05 50.00 10.37
N LYS A 14 0.03 50.34 9.68
CA LYS A 14 0.30 49.79 8.34
C LYS A 14 0.59 48.31 8.49
N GLU A 15 -0.32 47.48 7.99
CA GLU A 15 -0.07 46.04 7.85
C GLU A 15 0.92 45.84 6.69
N LEU A 16 1.98 45.06 6.97
CA LEU A 16 2.96 44.69 5.96
C LEU A 16 2.65 43.26 5.52
N ASP A 17 2.11 43.11 4.32
CA ASP A 17 1.96 41.79 3.71
C ASP A 17 3.31 41.33 3.15
N PHE A 18 3.85 40.27 3.75
CA PHE A 18 5.06 39.62 3.24
C PHE A 18 4.68 38.51 2.26
N LEU A 19 4.68 38.86 0.97
CA LEU A 19 4.41 37.92 -0.11
C LEU A 19 5.72 37.33 -0.63
N ILE A 20 5.99 36.08 -0.29
CA ILE A 20 7.07 35.32 -0.94
C ILE A 20 6.56 34.83 -2.29
N SER A 21 7.24 35.20 -3.37
CA SER A 21 6.98 34.62 -4.69
C SER A 21 7.18 33.10 -4.62
N THR A 22 6.11 32.34 -4.86
CA THR A 22 6.17 30.89 -4.95
C THR A 22 6.44 30.48 -6.39
N SER A 23 7.45 29.62 -6.59
CA SER A 23 7.85 29.14 -7.92
C SER A 23 6.75 28.41 -8.69
N TYR A 24 5.75 27.89 -7.99
CA TYR A 24 4.63 27.10 -8.55
C TYR A 24 3.28 27.84 -8.48
N GLY A 25 3.29 29.15 -8.15
CA GLY A 25 2.10 29.96 -8.12
C GLY A 25 1.24 29.79 -6.85
N PRO A 26 0.00 30.32 -6.87
CA PRO A 26 -0.80 30.56 -5.66
C PRO A 26 -1.28 29.31 -4.93
N GLY A 27 -1.27 28.15 -5.59
CA GLY A 27 -1.65 26.88 -4.97
C GLY A 27 -0.53 26.19 -4.18
N ARG A 28 0.69 26.72 -4.26
CA ARG A 28 1.83 26.18 -3.55
C ARG A 28 1.60 26.28 -2.04
N TYR A 29 1.74 25.15 -1.34
CA TYR A 29 1.46 25.00 0.11
C TYR A 29 -0.02 25.00 0.53
N ASP A 30 -0.97 25.12 -0.41
CA ASP A 30 -2.39 24.90 -0.10
C ASP A 30 -2.71 23.40 -0.22
N LYS A 31 -3.06 22.78 0.91
CA LYS A 31 -3.42 21.36 0.97
C LYS A 31 -4.60 21.00 0.08
N LYS A 32 -5.62 21.87 -0.03
CA LYS A 32 -6.81 21.61 -0.87
C LYS A 32 -6.44 21.56 -2.35
N TYR A 33 -5.54 22.45 -2.76
CA TYR A 33 -5.03 22.46 -4.13
C TYR A 33 -4.08 21.28 -4.39
N GLU A 34 -3.03 21.11 -3.58
CA GLU A 34 -1.95 20.15 -3.85
C GLU A 34 -2.34 18.68 -3.59
N GLN A 35 -3.13 18.41 -2.55
CA GLN A 35 -3.43 17.03 -2.13
C GLN A 35 -4.85 16.61 -2.50
N GLU A 36 -5.81 17.53 -2.45
CA GLU A 36 -7.21 17.24 -2.73
C GLU A 36 -7.59 17.55 -4.19
N GLY A 37 -6.73 18.24 -4.95
CA GLY A 37 -6.95 18.56 -6.36
C GLY A 37 -8.07 19.57 -6.61
N ILE A 38 -8.42 20.35 -5.59
CA ILE A 38 -9.46 21.38 -5.69
C ILE A 38 -8.83 22.65 -6.27
N ASP A 39 -9.11 22.93 -7.54
CA ASP A 39 -8.59 24.10 -8.24
C ASP A 39 -9.25 25.41 -7.77
N TYR A 40 -8.53 26.53 -7.91
CA TYR A 40 -9.04 27.85 -7.50
C TYR A 40 -10.11 28.35 -8.48
N PRO A 41 -11.11 29.12 -8.03
CA PRO A 41 -12.06 29.73 -8.95
C PRO A 41 -11.34 30.60 -10.00
N TYR A 42 -11.69 30.40 -11.28
CA TYR A 42 -11.04 31.07 -12.41
C TYR A 42 -11.04 32.61 -12.29
N SER A 43 -12.11 33.18 -11.74
CA SER A 43 -12.25 34.62 -11.52
C SER A 43 -11.27 35.20 -10.50
N TYR A 44 -10.76 34.39 -9.59
CA TYR A 44 -9.84 34.81 -8.52
C TYR A 44 -8.39 34.48 -8.88
N VAL A 45 -8.16 33.31 -9.46
CA VAL A 45 -6.84 32.87 -9.90
C VAL A 45 -6.98 32.40 -11.32
N ARG A 46 -6.47 33.18 -12.27
CA ARG A 46 -6.56 32.86 -13.69
C ARG A 46 -5.61 31.73 -14.09
N TRP A 47 -4.38 31.78 -13.56
CA TRP A 47 -3.28 30.89 -13.93
C TRP A 47 -2.81 30.08 -12.72
N THR A 48 -3.25 28.84 -12.64
CA THR A 48 -2.74 27.83 -11.72
C THR A 48 -1.72 26.95 -12.43
N GLU A 49 -0.86 26.24 -11.69
CA GLU A 49 0.13 25.33 -12.28
C GLU A 49 -0.55 24.31 -13.19
N THR A 50 -1.67 23.74 -12.73
CA THR A 50 -2.50 22.81 -13.50
C THR A 50 -2.91 23.40 -14.85
N ARG A 51 -3.48 24.62 -14.87
CA ARG A 51 -3.94 25.24 -16.13
C ARG A 51 -2.81 25.64 -17.06
N ASN A 52 -1.68 26.07 -16.51
CA ASN A 52 -0.48 26.34 -17.30
C ASN A 52 0.02 25.06 -17.98
N MET A 53 0.05 23.95 -17.25
CA MET A 53 0.42 22.64 -17.80
C MET A 53 -0.59 22.14 -18.83
N GLU A 54 -1.89 22.28 -18.57
CA GLU A 54 -2.96 21.94 -19.53
C GLU A 54 -2.84 22.72 -20.84
N GLU A 55 -2.64 24.03 -20.78
CA GLU A 55 -2.48 24.85 -21.98
C GLU A 55 -1.18 24.49 -22.71
N TYR A 56 -0.07 24.24 -21.99
CA TYR A 56 1.17 23.78 -22.61
C TYR A 56 0.99 22.45 -23.36
N LEU A 57 0.31 21.48 -22.75
CA LEU A 57 -0.02 20.20 -23.38
C LEU A 57 -0.94 20.38 -24.60
N LYS A 58 -1.90 21.30 -24.52
CA LYS A 58 -2.78 21.66 -25.64
C LYS A 58 -1.99 22.28 -26.79
N LEU A 59 -1.03 23.18 -26.50
CA LEU A 59 -0.15 23.76 -27.53
C LEU A 59 0.73 22.69 -28.21
N ILE A 60 1.18 21.67 -27.47
CA ILE A 60 1.87 20.51 -28.04
C ILE A 60 0.92 19.70 -28.94
N ALA A 61 -0.30 19.41 -28.47
CA ALA A 61 -1.30 18.64 -29.21
C ALA A 61 -1.72 19.34 -30.51
N GLU A 62 -1.89 20.65 -30.47
CA GLU A 62 -2.16 21.52 -31.62
C GLU A 62 -0.93 21.74 -32.50
N LYS A 63 0.22 21.16 -32.15
CA LYS A 63 1.51 21.28 -32.86
C LYS A 63 2.04 22.72 -32.97
N LYS A 64 1.54 23.63 -32.12
CA LYS A 64 2.07 24.99 -31.96
C LYS A 64 3.41 24.99 -31.24
N ILE A 65 3.63 24.00 -30.38
CA ILE A 65 4.92 23.69 -29.76
C ILE A 65 5.37 22.32 -30.27
N ASN A 66 6.58 22.25 -30.84
CA ASN A 66 7.16 21.00 -31.32
C ASN A 66 8.38 20.63 -30.49
N ILE A 67 8.20 19.68 -29.57
CA ILE A 67 9.30 19.16 -28.73
C ILE A 67 10.06 18.00 -29.37
N LYS A 68 9.63 17.48 -30.52
CA LYS A 68 10.27 16.32 -31.16
C LYS A 68 11.78 16.48 -31.39
N PRO A 69 12.29 17.65 -31.82
CA PRO A 69 13.72 17.85 -32.01
C PRO A 69 14.53 17.78 -30.71
N LEU A 70 13.88 17.97 -29.55
CA LEU A 70 14.51 17.95 -28.23
C LEU A 70 14.54 16.54 -27.64
N ILE A 71 13.75 15.61 -28.19
CA ILE A 71 13.74 14.20 -27.80
C ILE A 71 14.94 13.52 -28.46
N GLU A 72 15.96 13.24 -27.67
CA GLU A 72 17.20 12.66 -28.16
C GLU A 72 17.27 11.14 -27.97
N ARG A 73 16.55 10.61 -26.97
CA ARG A 73 16.56 9.19 -26.62
C ARG A 73 15.16 8.72 -26.21
N GLU A 74 14.87 7.46 -26.52
CA GLU A 74 13.68 6.75 -26.06
C GLU A 74 14.12 5.39 -25.53
N TYR A 75 13.73 5.09 -24.30
CA TYR A 75 13.99 3.80 -23.64
C TYR A 75 12.67 3.14 -23.29
N LYS A 76 12.61 1.81 -23.32
CA LYS A 76 11.48 1.12 -22.68
C LYS A 76 11.54 1.33 -21.16
N VAL A 77 10.39 1.37 -20.48
CA VAL A 77 10.35 1.57 -19.04
C VAL A 77 11.12 0.50 -18.26
N GLU A 78 11.16 -0.74 -18.77
CA GLU A 78 11.94 -1.84 -18.20
C GLU A 78 13.46 -1.57 -18.21
N GLU A 79 13.90 -0.70 -19.13
CA GLU A 79 15.28 -0.30 -19.36
C GLU A 79 15.59 1.07 -18.75
N ALA A 80 14.68 1.64 -17.95
CA ALA A 80 14.85 2.97 -17.38
C ALA A 80 16.18 3.13 -16.60
N TYR A 81 16.70 2.04 -16.01
CA TYR A 81 18.00 2.07 -15.33
C TYR A 81 19.15 2.47 -16.26
N LEU A 82 19.13 2.06 -17.53
CA LEU A 82 20.13 2.45 -18.53
C LEU A 82 20.08 3.95 -18.81
N ALA A 83 18.88 4.52 -18.95
CA ALA A 83 18.69 5.96 -19.12
C ALA A 83 19.28 6.75 -17.95
N TYR A 84 19.05 6.30 -16.71
CA TYR A 84 19.61 6.96 -15.53
C TYR A 84 21.13 6.81 -15.41
N ASP A 85 21.70 5.68 -15.81
CA ASP A 85 23.15 5.48 -15.78
C ASP A 85 23.86 6.28 -16.87
N GLU A 86 23.28 6.39 -18.08
CA GLU A 86 23.77 7.28 -19.14
C GLU A 86 23.85 8.74 -18.67
N LEU A 87 22.79 9.25 -18.01
CA LEU A 87 22.74 10.63 -17.52
C LEU A 87 23.79 10.96 -16.44
N LYS A 88 24.32 9.96 -15.74
CA LYS A 88 25.40 10.13 -14.76
C LYS A 88 26.77 10.20 -15.42
N VAL A 89 26.99 9.43 -16.49
CA VAL A 89 28.32 9.20 -17.08
C VAL A 89 28.56 10.06 -18.32
N ALA A 90 27.50 10.43 -19.05
CA ALA A 90 27.64 11.14 -20.32
C ALA A 90 28.12 12.60 -20.14
N ASN A 91 29.18 12.96 -20.87
CA ASN A 91 29.63 14.34 -21.01
C ASN A 91 28.66 15.20 -21.84
N ASN A 92 27.91 14.58 -22.75
CA ASN A 92 26.84 15.23 -23.50
C ASN A 92 25.50 14.62 -23.09
N LYS A 93 24.78 15.29 -22.19
CA LYS A 93 23.52 14.78 -21.64
C LYS A 93 22.38 15.12 -22.59
N PRO A 94 21.50 14.16 -22.91
CA PRO A 94 20.36 14.43 -23.77
C PRO A 94 19.41 15.43 -23.13
N LEU A 95 18.83 16.32 -23.93
CA LEU A 95 17.91 17.35 -23.44
C LEU A 95 16.57 16.77 -22.96
N ILE A 96 16.02 15.80 -23.70
CA ILE A 96 14.84 15.03 -23.30
C ILE A 96 15.08 13.54 -23.56
N VAL A 97 14.79 12.74 -22.55
CA VAL A 97 14.72 11.28 -22.62
C VAL A 97 13.27 10.84 -22.39
N LEU A 98 12.72 10.05 -23.30
CA LEU A 98 11.39 9.48 -23.15
C LEU A 98 11.45 8.05 -22.62
N LEU A 99 10.59 7.74 -21.66
CA LEU A 99 10.32 6.37 -21.23
C LEU A 99 9.03 5.88 -21.90
N LYS A 100 9.17 4.90 -22.78
CA LYS A 100 8.07 4.24 -23.46
C LYS A 100 7.48 3.15 -22.56
N TYR A 101 6.19 3.25 -22.33
CA TYR A 101 5.39 2.19 -21.73
C TYR A 101 4.69 1.45 -22.86
N ASP A 102 4.75 0.12 -22.89
CA ASP A 102 3.99 -0.66 -23.86
C ASP A 102 2.49 -0.39 -23.67
N GLN A 103 1.86 0.20 -24.70
CA GLN A 103 0.44 0.60 -24.68
C GLN A 103 -0.54 -0.60 -24.65
N GLU A 104 -0.04 -1.83 -24.76
CA GLU A 104 -0.83 -3.06 -24.81
C GLU A 104 -1.09 -3.73 -23.46
N ARG A 105 -0.82 -3.08 -22.32
CA ARG A 105 -1.39 -3.62 -21.08
C ARG A 105 -2.88 -3.32 -21.08
N GLU A 106 -3.66 -4.32 -21.48
CA GLU A 106 -5.02 -4.52 -20.99
C GLU A 106 -5.09 -4.00 -19.55
N ASN A 107 -6.14 -3.25 -19.21
CA ASN A 107 -6.39 -2.61 -17.91
C ASN A 107 -6.49 -3.60 -16.72
N ARG A 108 -5.91 -4.79 -16.83
CA ARG A 108 -5.78 -5.76 -15.76
C ARG A 108 -4.62 -5.34 -14.86
N ILE A 109 -4.95 -4.50 -13.88
CA ILE A 109 -4.09 -4.26 -12.72
C ILE A 109 -3.71 -5.62 -12.13
N LEU A 110 -2.46 -6.04 -12.32
CA LEU A 110 -1.96 -7.31 -11.78
C LEU A 110 -1.83 -7.17 -10.27
N ARG A 111 -2.76 -7.78 -9.54
CA ARG A 111 -2.77 -7.81 -8.07
C ARG A 111 -1.94 -8.96 -7.49
N LYS A 112 -1.40 -9.83 -8.34
CA LYS A 112 -0.63 -11.03 -7.99
C LYS A 112 0.58 -11.16 -8.90
N ILE A 113 1.74 -11.41 -8.29
CA ILE A 113 2.99 -11.66 -9.01
C ILE A 113 3.64 -12.93 -8.49
N LYS A 114 4.08 -13.80 -9.40
CA LYS A 114 4.90 -14.96 -9.04
C LYS A 114 6.29 -14.48 -8.64
N VAL A 115 6.79 -15.02 -7.54
CA VAL A 115 8.09 -14.67 -6.97
C VAL A 115 9.06 -15.83 -7.11
N GLN A 116 8.60 -17.06 -6.87
CA GLN A 116 9.36 -18.28 -7.11
C GLN A 116 8.56 -19.28 -7.94
N SER A 117 9.25 -19.96 -8.86
CA SER A 117 8.67 -20.97 -9.74
C SER A 117 8.57 -22.35 -9.07
N LYS A 118 9.50 -22.70 -8.17
CA LYS A 118 9.56 -24.04 -7.56
C LYS A 118 8.32 -24.31 -6.71
N VAL A 119 7.56 -25.33 -7.13
CA VAL A 119 6.49 -25.93 -6.34
C VAL A 119 7.15 -26.79 -5.29
N ILE A 120 6.92 -26.51 -4.01
CA ILE A 120 7.15 -27.51 -2.97
C ILE A 120 5.84 -27.65 -2.21
N LYS A 121 4.84 -28.23 -2.86
CA LYS A 121 3.82 -28.97 -2.10
C LYS A 121 4.49 -30.28 -1.71
N LYS A 122 5.31 -30.24 -0.65
CA LYS A 122 5.84 -31.46 -0.05
C LYS A 122 4.65 -32.13 0.64
N GLU A 123 4.40 -33.40 0.35
CA GLU A 123 3.45 -34.20 1.11
C GLU A 123 3.72 -34.02 2.61
N GLY A 124 2.67 -33.74 3.38
CA GLY A 124 2.75 -33.53 4.82
C GLY A 124 2.98 -32.08 5.31
N ARG A 125 3.18 -31.08 4.43
CA ARG A 125 3.32 -29.67 4.85
C ARG A 125 2.05 -28.86 4.62
N ILE A 126 1.74 -27.98 5.57
CA ILE A 126 0.61 -27.05 5.52
C ILE A 126 1.04 -25.76 4.81
N ASN A 127 0.30 -25.35 3.78
CA ASN A 127 0.54 -24.11 3.06
C ASN A 127 -0.07 -22.92 3.79
N ILE A 128 0.79 -21.98 4.16
CA ILE A 128 0.43 -20.77 4.90
C ILE A 128 0.51 -19.55 3.99
N ALA A 129 -0.48 -18.67 4.10
CA ALA A 129 -0.40 -17.33 3.56
C ALA A 129 -0.42 -16.28 4.67
N VAL A 130 0.38 -15.23 4.51
CA VAL A 130 0.39 -14.08 5.42
C VAL A 130 -0.38 -12.93 4.79
N ILE A 131 -1.46 -12.51 5.44
CA ILE A 131 -2.25 -11.34 5.07
C ILE A 131 -1.81 -10.19 5.99
N GLY A 132 -1.04 -9.24 5.44
CA GLY A 132 -0.51 -8.10 6.18
C GLY A 132 0.97 -8.23 6.52
N ALA A 133 1.86 -8.03 5.54
CA ALA A 133 3.32 -8.04 5.74
C ALA A 133 3.88 -6.78 6.45
N GLY A 134 3.35 -6.44 7.62
CA GLY A 134 3.86 -5.36 8.47
C GLY A 134 5.14 -5.73 9.23
N GLN A 135 5.72 -4.79 9.97
CA GLN A 135 6.97 -5.02 10.71
C GLN A 135 6.86 -6.17 11.72
N PHE A 136 5.72 -6.28 12.42
CA PHE A 136 5.52 -7.37 13.38
C PHE A 136 5.53 -8.75 12.69
N ALA A 137 4.85 -8.89 11.54
CA ALA A 137 4.90 -10.12 10.75
C ALA A 137 6.32 -10.46 10.29
N LYS A 138 7.11 -9.47 9.86
CA LYS A 138 8.50 -9.65 9.41
C LYS A 138 9.48 -9.93 10.55
N GLY A 139 9.25 -9.34 11.71
CA GLY A 139 10.12 -9.48 12.87
C GLY A 139 9.86 -10.75 13.69
N MET A 140 8.60 -11.21 13.72
CA MET A 140 8.18 -12.31 14.59
C MET A 140 7.65 -13.53 13.80
N HIS A 141 6.55 -13.38 13.06
CA HIS A 141 5.88 -14.54 12.45
C HIS A 141 6.70 -15.20 11.33
N LEU A 142 7.19 -14.42 10.37
CA LEU A 142 7.90 -14.94 9.20
C LEU A 142 9.21 -15.66 9.57
N PRO A 143 10.07 -15.14 10.48
CA PRO A 143 11.22 -15.88 10.99
C PRO A 143 10.84 -17.19 11.69
N ASN A 144 9.76 -17.19 12.48
CA ASN A 144 9.29 -18.41 13.15
C ASN A 144 8.76 -19.44 12.14
N LEU A 145 8.05 -19.01 11.09
CA LEU A 145 7.64 -19.90 10.00
C LEU A 145 8.82 -20.53 9.28
N LEU A 146 9.91 -19.78 9.05
CA LEU A 146 11.13 -20.35 8.48
C LEU A 146 11.77 -21.42 9.37
N LYS A 147 11.76 -21.22 10.70
CA LYS A 147 12.24 -22.24 11.66
C LYS A 147 11.35 -23.49 11.66
N LEU A 148 10.05 -23.33 11.36
CA LEU A 148 9.06 -24.39 11.32
C LEU A 148 8.82 -24.92 9.89
N ARG A 149 9.76 -24.70 8.97
CA ARG A 149 9.67 -25.06 7.54
C ARG A 149 9.45 -26.55 7.28
N ASP A 150 9.69 -27.41 8.28
CA ASP A 150 9.44 -28.83 8.17
C ASP A 150 7.96 -29.17 8.20
N TYR A 151 7.15 -28.35 8.87
CA TYR A 151 5.70 -28.48 8.98
C TYR A 151 4.94 -27.51 8.07
N TYR A 152 5.50 -26.32 7.84
CA TYR A 152 4.82 -25.24 7.13
C TYR A 152 5.58 -24.80 5.89
N ASN A 153 4.83 -24.42 4.86
CA ASN A 153 5.35 -23.80 3.67
C ASN A 153 4.76 -22.40 3.55
N LEU A 154 5.61 -21.36 3.48
CA LEU A 154 5.14 -20.01 3.20
C LEU A 154 4.75 -19.93 1.72
N PHE A 155 3.46 -20.06 1.44
CA PHE A 155 2.96 -20.11 0.07
C PHE A 155 2.80 -18.72 -0.52
N ALA A 156 2.24 -17.78 0.24
CA ALA A 156 1.94 -16.44 -0.27
C ALA A 156 2.11 -15.36 0.78
N VAL A 157 2.43 -14.14 0.33
CA VAL A 157 2.49 -12.94 1.17
C VAL A 157 1.65 -11.83 0.53
N THR A 158 0.78 -11.23 1.33
CA THR A 158 -0.08 -10.12 0.90
C THR A 158 0.21 -8.84 1.66
N SER A 159 0.28 -7.73 0.94
CA SER A 159 0.36 -6.38 1.51
C SER A 159 -0.21 -5.35 0.54
N LYS A 160 -0.91 -4.33 1.07
CA LYS A 160 -1.48 -3.24 0.25
C LYS A 160 -0.46 -2.60 -0.70
N THR A 161 0.80 -2.49 -0.29
CA THR A 161 1.88 -1.95 -1.11
C THR A 161 2.61 -3.09 -1.84
N GLY A 162 2.58 -3.08 -3.18
CA GLY A 162 3.16 -4.15 -4.01
C GLY A 162 4.66 -4.36 -3.81
N SER A 163 5.45 -3.29 -3.66
CA SER A 163 6.88 -3.38 -3.35
C SER A 163 7.14 -4.06 -2.00
N ASN A 164 6.29 -3.80 -1.00
CA ASN A 164 6.38 -4.44 0.32
C ASN A 164 6.03 -5.93 0.25
N ALA A 165 4.98 -6.29 -0.49
CA ALA A 165 4.59 -7.67 -0.70
C ALA A 165 5.70 -8.45 -1.43
N LYS A 166 6.21 -7.92 -2.55
CA LYS A 166 7.28 -8.52 -3.36
C LYS A 166 8.57 -8.71 -2.57
N SER A 167 9.06 -7.66 -1.92
CA SER A 167 10.31 -7.72 -1.15
C SER A 167 10.23 -8.72 0.01
N THR A 168 9.08 -8.79 0.69
CA THR A 168 8.86 -9.74 1.78
C THR A 168 8.79 -11.17 1.26
N ALA A 169 8.04 -11.41 0.18
CA ALA A 169 7.98 -12.72 -0.47
C ALA A 169 9.36 -13.20 -0.92
N ASN A 170 10.16 -12.33 -1.54
CA ASN A 170 11.56 -12.64 -1.91
C ASN A 170 12.39 -13.04 -0.69
N LYS A 171 12.37 -12.20 0.35
CA LYS A 171 13.21 -12.37 1.55
C LYS A 171 12.91 -13.68 2.30
N PHE A 172 11.63 -14.06 2.38
CA PHE A 172 11.19 -15.22 3.17
C PHE A 172 10.82 -16.44 2.31
N GLY A 173 11.05 -16.37 1.00
CA GLY A 173 10.88 -17.52 0.10
C GLY A 173 9.44 -17.91 -0.22
N ALA A 174 8.52 -16.93 -0.30
CA ALA A 174 7.15 -17.20 -0.69
C ALA A 174 7.02 -17.46 -2.19
N ARG A 175 6.03 -18.27 -2.60
CA ARG A 175 5.78 -18.60 -4.02
C ARG A 175 5.30 -17.38 -4.81
N TYR A 176 4.41 -16.60 -4.23
CA TYR A 176 3.91 -15.38 -4.86
C TYR A 176 3.63 -14.28 -3.84
N ALA A 177 3.57 -13.06 -4.35
CA ALA A 177 3.15 -11.88 -3.62
C ALA A 177 1.85 -11.34 -4.22
N ALA A 178 0.97 -10.81 -3.37
CA ALA A 178 -0.26 -10.17 -3.79
C ALA A 178 -0.48 -8.82 -3.10
N THR A 179 -1.25 -7.94 -3.74
CA THR A 179 -1.72 -6.67 -3.17
C THR A 179 -3.16 -6.72 -2.70
N ASP A 180 -3.87 -7.78 -3.06
CA ASP A 180 -5.24 -8.05 -2.69
C ASP A 180 -5.30 -9.43 -2.03
N TYR A 181 -5.97 -9.52 -0.88
CA TYR A 181 -6.07 -10.76 -0.14
C TYR A 181 -7.15 -11.69 -0.68
N ASN A 182 -8.06 -11.22 -1.55
CA ASN A 182 -9.00 -12.09 -2.25
C ASN A 182 -8.27 -13.16 -3.08
N GLU A 183 -7.10 -12.82 -3.64
CA GLU A 183 -6.20 -13.77 -4.31
C GLU A 183 -5.76 -14.93 -3.40
N ILE A 184 -5.72 -14.69 -2.08
CA ILE A 184 -5.40 -15.71 -1.06
C ILE A 184 -6.64 -16.52 -0.72
N LEU A 185 -7.81 -15.89 -0.65
CA LEU A 185 -9.07 -16.55 -0.33
C LEU A 185 -9.46 -17.55 -1.42
N GLU A 186 -9.31 -17.18 -2.69
CA GLU A 186 -9.66 -18.00 -3.85
C GLU A 186 -8.65 -19.13 -4.13
N ASP A 187 -7.43 -19.03 -3.61
CA ASP A 187 -6.38 -20.02 -3.87
C ASP A 187 -6.59 -21.29 -3.03
N LYS A 188 -7.06 -22.36 -3.69
CA LYS A 188 -7.32 -23.68 -3.10
C LYS A 188 -6.07 -24.37 -2.55
N ASN A 189 -4.87 -23.88 -2.85
CA ASN A 189 -3.63 -24.46 -2.32
C ASN A 189 -3.27 -23.94 -0.93
N ILE A 190 -3.95 -22.91 -0.44
CA ILE A 190 -3.66 -22.30 0.86
C ILE A 190 -4.57 -22.95 1.91
N ASP A 191 -3.99 -23.47 2.97
CA ASP A 191 -4.71 -24.19 4.02
C ASP A 191 -5.01 -23.26 5.20
N VAL A 192 -4.04 -22.43 5.56
CA VAL A 192 -4.08 -21.53 6.72
C VAL A 192 -3.71 -20.11 6.30
N VAL A 193 -4.40 -19.12 6.85
CA VAL A 193 -4.01 -17.71 6.78
C VAL A 193 -3.58 -17.17 8.13
N ILE A 194 -2.49 -16.38 8.14
CA ILE A 194 -2.05 -15.57 9.27
C ILE A 194 -2.43 -14.12 8.96
N ILE A 195 -3.32 -13.54 9.76
CA ILE A 195 -3.82 -12.17 9.55
C ILE A 195 -3.13 -11.25 10.56
N THR A 196 -2.33 -10.32 10.04
CA THR A 196 -1.48 -9.38 10.79
C THR A 196 -1.67 -7.95 10.25
N THR A 197 -2.90 -7.59 9.92
CA THR A 197 -3.27 -6.30 9.31
C THR A 197 -3.52 -5.22 10.36
N ARG A 198 -4.15 -4.09 9.97
CA ARG A 198 -4.61 -3.09 10.94
C ARG A 198 -5.81 -3.65 11.69
N HIS A 199 -5.96 -3.28 12.96
CA HIS A 199 -6.96 -3.87 13.85
C HIS A 199 -8.40 -3.78 13.31
N ASN A 200 -8.74 -2.70 12.62
CA ASN A 200 -10.07 -2.48 12.03
C ASN A 200 -10.42 -3.42 10.87
N LEU A 201 -9.46 -4.21 10.38
CA LEU A 201 -9.65 -5.16 9.27
C LEU A 201 -9.67 -6.62 9.74
N HIS A 202 -9.31 -6.88 10.99
CA HIS A 202 -9.10 -8.22 11.52
C HIS A 202 -10.35 -9.11 11.43
N ALA A 203 -11.46 -8.65 12.03
CA ALA A 203 -12.68 -9.44 12.11
C ALA A 203 -13.23 -9.80 10.72
N GLN A 204 -13.36 -8.79 9.84
CA GLN A 204 -13.86 -8.99 8.48
C GLN A 204 -12.99 -9.97 7.68
N MET A 205 -11.66 -9.76 7.65
CA MET A 205 -10.76 -10.64 6.90
C MET A 205 -10.75 -12.07 7.46
N ALA A 206 -10.89 -12.23 8.79
CA ALA A 206 -11.00 -13.54 9.42
C ALA A 206 -12.30 -14.26 9.03
N ILE A 207 -13.45 -13.55 9.06
CA ILE A 207 -14.75 -14.09 8.64
C ILE A 207 -14.68 -14.56 7.18
N GLU A 208 -14.16 -13.73 6.29
CA GLU A 208 -14.04 -14.05 4.87
C GLU A 208 -13.10 -15.24 4.63
N ALA A 209 -11.99 -15.33 5.36
CA ALA A 209 -11.09 -16.48 5.29
C ALA A 209 -11.74 -17.78 5.77
N LEU A 210 -12.46 -17.74 6.89
CA LEU A 210 -13.21 -18.89 7.41
C LEU A 210 -14.25 -19.37 6.40
N LYS A 211 -15.03 -18.43 5.83
CA LYS A 211 -16.02 -18.72 4.79
C LYS A 211 -15.39 -19.25 3.49
N GLY A 212 -14.18 -18.78 3.16
CA GLY A 212 -13.34 -19.34 2.09
C GLY A 212 -12.74 -20.71 2.41
N GLY A 213 -13.11 -21.31 3.55
CA GLY A 213 -12.69 -22.65 3.95
C GLY A 213 -11.26 -22.73 4.50
N LYS A 214 -10.64 -21.59 4.84
CA LYS A 214 -9.28 -21.49 5.36
C LYS A 214 -9.29 -21.57 6.88
N ALA A 215 -8.28 -22.22 7.46
CA ALA A 215 -7.99 -22.06 8.88
C ALA A 215 -7.36 -20.68 9.14
N VAL A 216 -7.60 -20.09 10.31
CA VAL A 216 -7.21 -18.72 10.60
C VAL A 216 -6.39 -18.64 11.89
N PHE A 217 -5.21 -18.03 11.78
CA PHE A 217 -4.49 -17.46 12.90
C PHE A 217 -4.60 -15.94 12.81
N LEU A 218 -5.26 -15.32 13.79
CA LEU A 218 -5.55 -13.89 13.81
C LEU A 218 -4.72 -13.19 14.87
N GLU A 219 -3.95 -12.16 14.50
CA GLU A 219 -3.30 -11.32 15.51
C GLU A 219 -4.31 -10.54 16.34
N LYS A 220 -3.96 -10.25 17.58
CA LYS A 220 -4.81 -9.45 18.48
C LYS A 220 -4.89 -7.99 18.01
N PRO A 221 -6.00 -7.27 18.27
CA PRO A 221 -7.25 -7.76 18.86
C PRO A 221 -8.09 -8.54 17.83
N MET A 222 -8.98 -9.41 18.29
CA MET A 222 -9.82 -10.21 17.38
C MET A 222 -10.96 -9.40 16.72
N ALA A 223 -11.45 -8.38 17.42
CA ALA A 223 -12.51 -7.48 17.00
C ALA A 223 -12.37 -6.14 17.75
N LEU A 224 -12.88 -5.04 17.19
CA LEU A 224 -12.86 -3.72 17.84
C LEU A 224 -14.12 -3.44 18.66
N ASN A 225 -15.23 -4.12 18.35
CA ASN A 225 -16.51 -3.94 19.04
C ASN A 225 -17.25 -5.28 19.16
N LYS A 226 -18.33 -5.26 19.96
CA LYS A 226 -19.14 -6.45 20.23
C LYS A 226 -19.80 -7.03 18.97
N LYS A 227 -20.27 -6.17 18.06
CA LYS A 227 -20.93 -6.63 16.82
C LYS A 227 -19.98 -7.45 15.95
N GLU A 228 -18.77 -6.93 15.70
CA GLU A 228 -17.73 -7.66 14.96
C GLU A 228 -17.35 -8.98 15.62
N LEU A 229 -17.30 -9.00 16.96
CA LEU A 229 -17.01 -10.21 17.72
C LEU A 229 -18.13 -11.26 17.53
N ASP A 230 -19.38 -10.87 17.65
CA ASP A 230 -20.55 -11.75 17.50
C ASP A 230 -20.61 -12.34 16.07
N GLU A 231 -20.35 -11.51 15.05
CA GLU A 231 -20.27 -11.94 13.64
C GLU A 231 -19.12 -12.94 13.41
N LEU A 232 -17.95 -12.69 14.01
CA LEU A 232 -16.80 -13.58 13.91
C LEU A 232 -17.07 -14.92 14.60
N VAL A 233 -17.65 -14.91 15.81
CA VAL A 233 -18.03 -16.14 16.53
C VAL A 233 -19.03 -16.96 15.73
N LYS A 234 -20.03 -16.31 15.12
CA LYS A 234 -20.99 -16.96 14.22
C LYS A 234 -20.26 -17.66 13.05
N ALA A 235 -19.35 -16.96 12.37
CA ALA A 235 -18.59 -17.55 11.27
C ALA A 235 -17.70 -18.73 11.70
N ILE A 236 -17.09 -18.67 12.88
CA ILE A 236 -16.29 -19.77 13.44
C ILE A 236 -17.18 -21.00 13.66
N ASN A 237 -18.36 -20.82 14.25
CA ASN A 237 -19.29 -21.90 14.56
C ASN A 237 -19.90 -22.53 13.31
N GLU A 238 -20.24 -21.72 12.30
CA GLU A 238 -20.83 -22.19 11.03
C GLU A 238 -19.82 -22.97 10.18
N THR A 239 -18.60 -22.45 10.06
CA THR A 239 -17.58 -23.05 9.19
C THR A 239 -16.85 -24.22 9.84
N LYS A 240 -16.81 -24.25 11.18
CA LYS A 240 -16.07 -25.23 11.99
C LYS A 240 -14.58 -25.33 11.61
N LYS A 241 -14.04 -24.29 10.99
CA LYS A 241 -12.62 -24.22 10.62
C LYS A 241 -11.79 -23.87 11.84
N PRO A 242 -10.55 -24.39 11.95
CA PRO A 242 -9.65 -24.01 13.02
C PRO A 242 -9.43 -22.49 13.05
N PHE A 243 -9.67 -21.89 14.21
CA PHE A 243 -9.48 -20.47 14.46
C PHE A 243 -8.69 -20.28 15.75
N MET A 244 -7.67 -19.41 15.73
CA MET A 244 -6.89 -19.05 16.90
C MET A 244 -6.54 -17.57 16.89
N VAL A 245 -6.62 -16.92 18.05
CA VAL A 245 -6.08 -15.57 18.27
C VAL A 245 -4.66 -15.65 18.83
N GLY A 246 -3.75 -14.85 18.28
CA GLY A 246 -2.34 -14.72 18.65
C GLY A 246 -2.11 -14.06 20.01
N PHE A 247 -2.64 -14.64 21.10
CA PHE A 247 -2.33 -14.20 22.45
C PHE A 247 -0.91 -14.62 22.84
N ASN A 248 -0.09 -13.62 23.16
CA ASN A 248 1.27 -13.84 23.64
C ASN A 248 1.28 -14.76 24.87
N ARG A 249 2.22 -15.72 24.89
CA ARG A 249 2.49 -16.62 26.03
C ARG A 249 1.35 -17.58 26.42
N ARG A 250 0.27 -17.70 25.63
CA ARG A 250 -0.85 -18.65 25.89
C ARG A 250 -0.38 -20.08 26.17
N PHE A 251 0.69 -20.52 25.53
CA PHE A 251 1.26 -21.87 25.70
C PHE A 251 2.58 -21.90 26.49
N SER A 252 2.97 -20.79 27.13
CA SER A 252 4.17 -20.76 27.98
C SER A 252 4.06 -21.77 29.13
N LYS A 253 5.21 -22.25 29.64
CA LYS A 253 5.26 -23.18 30.78
C LYS A 253 4.43 -22.65 31.96
N TYR A 254 4.58 -21.36 32.27
CA TYR A 254 3.87 -20.71 33.36
C TYR A 254 2.36 -20.64 33.13
N ALA A 255 1.90 -20.24 31.94
CA ALA A 255 0.47 -20.17 31.65
C ALA A 255 -0.20 -21.55 31.70
N ARG A 256 0.50 -22.59 31.20
CA ARG A 256 0.02 -23.98 31.30
C ARG A 256 0.00 -24.50 32.72
N GLU A 257 0.96 -24.10 33.55
CA GLU A 257 0.99 -24.50 34.97
C GLU A 257 -0.16 -23.86 35.74
N VAL A 258 -0.36 -22.54 35.60
CA VAL A 258 -1.49 -21.84 36.24
C VAL A 258 -2.83 -22.48 35.87
N LYS A 259 -3.01 -22.87 34.60
CA LYS A 259 -4.24 -23.54 34.15
C LYS A 259 -4.52 -24.88 34.87
N LYS A 260 -3.52 -25.58 35.41
CA LYS A 260 -3.76 -26.84 36.15
C LYS A 260 -4.37 -26.61 37.53
N HIS A 261 -4.28 -25.38 38.04
CA HIS A 261 -4.73 -24.99 39.39
C HIS A 261 -5.99 -24.10 39.36
N ILE A 262 -6.62 -23.95 38.19
CA ILE A 262 -7.92 -23.28 37.97
C ILE A 262 -8.90 -24.31 37.45
#